data_AF-A0A6S6WVT5-F1
#
_entry.id   AF-A0A6S6WVT5-F1
#
_cell.length_a   1.000
_cell.length_b   1.000
_cell.length_c   1.000
_cell.angle_alpha   90.00
_cell.angle_beta   90.00
_cell.angle_gamma   90.00
#
_symmetry.space_group_name_H-M   'P 1'
#
loop_
_entity.id
_entity.type
_entity.pdbx_description
1 polymer ?
#
loop_
_entity_poly.entity_id
_entity_poly.type
_entity_poly.pdbx_seq_one_letter_code
_entity_poly.pdbx_strand_id
1 'polypeptide(L)' 'MNIEAILQDPAAVYDKPTDLLKDSRLSDEQKLKVLEQWEYDAEELLVATEENMPGPEDTQLDDILAAKQQLKDA' A
#
# COMPACT_ATOMS: atom_id res chain seq x y z
N MET A 1 11.37 14.73 2.05
CA MET A 1 10.64 13.52 2.47
C MET A 1 11.40 12.35 1.92
N ASN A 2 11.81 11.40 2.77
CA ASN A 2 12.69 10.32 2.37
C ASN A 2 11.86 9.09 2.05
N ILE A 3 12.09 8.49 0.89
CA ILE A 3 11.43 7.24 0.46
C ILE A 3 11.67 6.10 1.45
N GLU A 4 12.81 6.11 2.14
CA GLU A 4 13.15 5.12 3.16
C GLU A 4 12.16 5.13 4.33
N ALA A 5 11.70 6.31 4.77
CA ALA A 5 10.71 6.42 5.84
C ALA A 5 9.32 5.95 5.37
N ILE A 6 8.99 6.21 4.10
CA ILE A 6 7.74 5.76 3.48
C ILE A 6 7.74 4.23 3.35
N LEU A 7 8.87 3.62 3.00
CA LEU A 7 9.01 2.16 2.92
C LEU A 7 8.96 1.47 4.28
N GLN A 8 9.22 2.18 5.38
CA GLN A 8 9.13 1.61 6.72
C GLN A 8 7.70 1.53 7.21
N ASP A 9 6.90 2.57 6.96
CA ASP A 9 5.48 2.59 7.33
C ASP A 9 4.72 3.50 6.37
N PRO A 10 4.25 2.96 5.23
CA PRO A 10 3.53 3.75 4.25
C PRO A 10 2.14 4.17 4.73
N ALA A 11 1.50 3.38 5.61
CA ALA A 11 0.21 3.69 6.22
C ALA A 11 0.28 4.87 7.22
N ALA A 12 1.43 5.07 7.87
CA ALA A 12 1.66 6.24 8.72
C ALA A 12 1.83 7.54 7.91
N VAL A 13 2.14 7.42 6.62
CA VAL A 13 2.38 8.55 5.74
C VAL A 13 1.16 8.88 4.88
N TYR A 14 0.54 7.86 4.30
CA TYR A 14 -0.60 7.98 3.40
C TYR A 14 -1.80 7.28 4.01
N ASP A 15 -2.93 7.97 4.04
CA ASP A 15 -4.20 7.38 4.47
C ASP A 15 -4.64 6.27 3.51
N LYS A 16 -4.32 6.42 2.22
CA LYS A 16 -4.69 5.48 1.15
C LYS A 16 -3.56 5.23 0.14
N PRO A 17 -3.46 4.02 -0.41
CA PRO A 17 -2.51 3.67 -1.48
C PRO A 17 -2.68 4.55 -2.73
N THR A 18 -3.90 4.97 -3.02
CA THR A 18 -4.21 5.86 -4.15
C THR A 18 -3.68 7.29 -3.96
N ASP A 19 -3.45 7.77 -2.73
CA ASP A 19 -2.81 9.07 -2.49
C ASP A 19 -1.31 9.04 -2.80
N LEU A 20 -0.66 7.90 -2.62
CA LEU A 20 0.72 7.70 -3.06
C LEU A 20 0.85 7.78 -4.59
N LEU A 21 -0.15 7.33 -5.36
CA LEU A 21 -0.13 7.47 -6.82
C LEU A 21 -0.11 8.93 -7.28
N LYS A 22 -0.79 9.82 -6.53
CA LYS A 22 -0.82 11.26 -6.80
C LYS A 22 0.46 11.97 -6.40
N ASP A 23 1.34 11.30 -5.64
CA ASP A 23 2.59 11.89 -5.19
C ASP A 23 3.59 12.01 -6.34
N SER A 24 3.71 13.22 -6.89
CA SER A 24 4.66 13.50 -7.97
C SER A 24 6.12 13.53 -7.51
N ARG A 25 6.39 13.41 -6.20
CA ARG A 25 7.76 13.35 -5.66
C ARG A 25 8.36 11.96 -5.81
N LEU A 26 7.53 10.94 -6.03
CA LEU A 26 7.94 9.57 -6.22
C LEU A 26 7.89 9.20 -7.70
N SER A 27 8.93 8.52 -8.17
CA SER A 27 8.90 7.86 -9.48
C SER A 27 8.02 6.62 -9.44
N ASP A 28 7.54 6.15 -10.59
CA ASP A 28 6.66 4.98 -10.67
C ASP A 28 7.35 3.72 -10.09
N GLU A 29 8.65 3.55 -10.30
CA GLU A 29 9.42 2.48 -9.64
C GLU A 29 9.43 2.59 -8.10
N GLN A 30 9.50 3.81 -7.56
CA GLN A 30 9.46 4.02 -6.10
C GLN A 30 8.07 3.78 -5.55
N LYS A 31 7.03 4.24 -6.25
CA LYS A 31 5.63 3.98 -5.89
C LYS A 31 5.36 2.50 -5.85
N LEU A 32 5.81 1.76 -6.87
CA LEU A 32 5.64 0.31 -6.92
C LEU A 32 6.30 -0.38 -5.73
N LYS A 33 7.56 -0.02 -5.40
CA LYS A 33 8.26 -0.57 -4.23
C LYS A 33 7.52 -0.33 -2.93
N VAL A 34 6.96 0.86 -2.75
CA VAL A 34 6.18 1.18 -1.56
C VAL A 34 4.91 0.35 -1.51
N LEU A 35 4.18 0.25 -2.62
CA LEU A 35 2.96 -0.55 -2.68
C LEU A 35 3.22 -2.05 -2.45
N GLU A 36 4.33 -2.59 -2.95
CA GLU A 36 4.74 -3.97 -2.67
C GLU A 36 5.01 -4.21 -1.19
N GLN A 37 5.70 -3.27 -0.53
CA GLN A 37 5.95 -3.38 0.90
C GLN A 37 4.66 -3.25 1.71
N TRP A 38 3.80 -2.31 1.33
CA TRP A 38 2.52 -2.10 1.99
C TRP A 38 1.58 -3.31 1.85
N GLU A 39 1.59 -3.98 0.69
CA GLU A 39 0.88 -5.24 0.49
C GLU A 39 1.35 -6.31 1.47
N TYR A 40 2.67 -6.50 1.60
CA TYR A 40 3.25 -7.44 2.55
C TYR A 40 2.83 -7.14 4.00
N ASP A 41 2.91 -5.87 4.42
CA ASP A 41 2.49 -5.46 5.76
C ASP A 41 0.98 -5.71 5.99
N ALA A 42 0.15 -5.44 4.98
CA ALA A 42 -1.30 -5.69 5.05
C ALA A 42 -1.63 -7.20 5.08
N GLU A 43 -0.93 -8.02 4.31
CA GLU A 43 -1.09 -9.48 4.34
C GLU A 43 -0.67 -10.07 5.70
N GLU A 44 0.43 -9.61 6.30
CA GLU A 44 0.85 -10.06 7.63
C GLU A 44 -0.16 -9.68 8.72
N LEU A 45 -0.82 -8.52 8.59
CA LEU A 45 -1.92 -8.10 9.48
C LEU A 45 -3.17 -8.98 9.30
N LEU A 46 -3.49 -9.38 8.06
CA LEU A 46 -4.61 -10.28 7.76
C LEU A 46 -4.34 -11.71 8.26
N VAL A 47 -3.11 -12.22 8.12
CA VAL A 47 -2.70 -13.53 8.67
C VAL A 47 -2.79 -13.55 10.19
N ALA A 48 -2.53 -12.42 10.86
CA ALA A 48 -2.74 -12.30 12.30
C ALA A 48 -4.23 -12.38 12.71
N THR A 49 -5.14 -12.14 11.77
CA THR A 49 -6.60 -12.05 11.97
C THR A 49 -7.31 -13.20 11.23
N GLU A 50 -6.78 -14.43 11.31
CA GLU A 50 -7.37 -15.66 10.77
C GLU A 50 -8.67 -16.07 11.54
N GLU A 51 -9.66 -15.18 11.62
CA GLU A 51 -11.03 -15.42 12.11
C GLU A 51 -12.07 -14.89 11.12
N ASN A 52 -12.21 -15.55 9.96
CA ASN A 52 -13.43 -15.71 9.15
C ASN A 52 -14.49 -14.57 9.12
N MET A 53 -14.12 -13.30 9.16
CA MET A 53 -15.01 -12.16 8.91
C MET A 53 -14.25 -11.10 8.11
N PRO A 54 -14.80 -10.64 6.97
CA PRO A 54 -14.18 -9.54 6.22
C PRO A 54 -14.12 -8.31 7.13
N GLY A 55 -12.91 -7.97 7.56
CA GLY A 55 -12.65 -6.84 8.42
C GLY A 55 -12.43 -5.57 7.60
N PRO A 56 -12.34 -4.40 8.24
CA PRO A 56 -11.86 -3.19 7.56
C PRO A 56 -10.46 -3.37 6.96
N GLU A 57 -9.67 -4.33 7.44
CA GLU A 57 -8.32 -4.64 6.97
C GLU A 57 -8.32 -5.26 5.56
N ASP A 58 -9.34 -6.05 5.18
CA ASP A 58 -9.49 -6.57 3.81
C ASP A 58 -9.59 -5.42 2.78
N THR A 59 -10.22 -4.31 3.15
CA THR A 59 -10.39 -3.17 2.23
C THR A 59 -9.07 -2.47 1.91
N GLN A 60 -8.11 -2.50 2.84
CA GLN A 60 -6.80 -1.89 2.63
C GLN A 60 -5.97 -2.67 1.60
N LEU A 61 -5.99 -4.00 1.65
CA LEU A 61 -5.29 -4.84 0.67
C LEU A 61 -5.85 -4.65 -0.74
N ASP A 62 -7.19 -4.63 -0.89
CA ASP A 62 -7.86 -4.36 -2.16
C ASP A 62 -7.46 -2.99 -2.75
N ASP A 63 -7.40 -1.94 -1.92
CA ASP A 63 -6.95 -0.61 -2.34
C ASP A 63 -5.48 -0.60 -2.79
N ILE A 64 -4.60 -1.37 -2.13
CA ILE A 64 -3.18 -1.49 -2.52
C ILE A 64 -3.07 -2.16 -3.88
N LEU A 65 -3.77 -3.28 -4.08
CA LEU A 65 -3.77 -4.01 -5.35
C LEU A 65 -4.32 -3.16 -6.50
N ALA A 66 -5.42 -2.45 -6.27
CA ALA A 66 -6.00 -1.51 -7.23
C ALA A 66 -4.99 -0.42 -7.61
N ALA A 67 -4.28 0.15 -6.63
CA ALA A 67 -3.26 1.17 -6.89
C ALA A 67 -2.07 0.62 -7.70
N LYS A 68 -1.61 -0.60 -7.40
CA LYS A 68 -0.55 -1.27 -8.17
C LYS A 68 -0.96 -1.52 -9.61
N GLN A 69 -2.20 -1.94 -9.83
CA GLN A 69 -2.74 -2.16 -11.17
C GLN A 69 -2.79 -0.85 -11.95
N GLN A 70 -3.36 0.20 -11.35
CA GLN A 70 -3.44 1.51 -11.98
C GLN A 70 -2.07 2.09 -12.35
N LEU A 71 -1.04 1.84 -11.54
CA LEU A 71 0.33 2.27 -11.83
C LEU A 71 0.97 1.53 -13.01
N LYS A 72 0.61 0.26 -13.22
CA LYS A 72 1.10 -0.56 -14.34
C LYS A 72 0.39 -0.25 -15.66
N ASP A 73 -0.85 0.22 -15.58
CA ASP A 73 -1.68 0.61 -16.73
C ASP A 73 -1.53 2.09 -17.14
N ALA A 74 -0.76 2.89 -16.39
CA ALA A 74 -0.49 4.31 -16.64
C ALA A 74 0.69 4.53 -17.59
#